data_AF-A0A645DA91-F1
#
_entry.id   AF-A0A645DA91-F1
#
_cell.length_a   1.000
_cell.length_b   1.000
_cell.length_c   1.000
_cell.angle_alpha   90.00
_cell.angle_beta   90.00
_cell.angle_gamma   90.00
#
_symmetry.space_group_name_H-M   'P 1'
#
loop_
_entity.id
_entity.type
_entity.pdbx_description
1 polymer ?
#
loop_
_entity_poly.entity_id
_entity_poly.type
_entity_poly.pdbx_seq_one_letter_code
_entity_poly.pdbx_strand_id
1 'polypeptide(L)'
;MLIVLKSGPYNCINATYDGRHGLCTNMEFREYIEGLAEKYDRLISKGYSEYTILNSREFSQNPFDKTENNVMDEIGNLSSEYRNSICSKKDCYLNWCFKDVFVEHSAAKNIAFYFQLQENGRSSFLFDPDKRLYLCTDGRIKKLGDSNLEEIYYVYNRMDARLFNNVCSDYIAQKCIEIGCPASNIIRYYFSIRFRRLGKPTYLFSKSDIEELMRNADDRETNILVVDENGHAKIIQDIGDRFLYPVRNEAWQAGNNYVGKYSRLSTLDDVYTSCLEGWLLYLGTGQEQYIDIYAEAREEELIKAIEAYY
;
A
#
# COMPACT_ATOMS: atom_id res chain seq x y z
N MET A 1 1.12 17.22 34.71
CA MET A 1 2.43 16.56 34.55
C MET A 1 2.20 15.29 33.74
N LEU A 2 2.75 15.23 32.53
CA LEU A 2 2.65 14.05 31.67
C LEU A 2 3.74 13.04 32.09
N ILE A 3 3.36 11.82 32.44
CA ILE A 3 4.29 10.71 32.70
C ILE A 3 4.00 9.65 31.66
N VAL A 4 4.95 9.42 30.76
CA VAL A 4 4.91 8.37 29.73
C VAL A 4 6.25 7.65 29.69
N LEU A 5 6.25 6.36 29.34
CA LEU A 5 7.48 5.58 29.23
C LEU A 5 8.34 6.11 28.08
N LYS A 6 9.61 6.43 28.37
CA LYS A 6 10.54 7.03 27.39
C LYS A 6 10.70 6.19 26.12
N SER A 7 10.64 4.86 26.25
CA SER A 7 10.72 3.88 25.15
C SER A 7 9.35 3.29 24.79
N GLY A 8 8.26 3.90 25.25
CA GLY A 8 6.91 3.44 24.90
C GLY A 8 6.54 3.89 23.49
N PRO A 9 5.70 3.13 22.77
CA PRO A 9 5.34 3.40 21.37
C PRO A 9 4.79 4.81 21.14
N TYR A 10 4.13 5.42 22.14
CA TYR A 10 3.68 6.81 22.09
C TYR A 10 4.80 7.83 21.83
N ASN A 11 5.97 7.65 22.46
CA ASN A 11 7.11 8.56 22.29
C ASN A 11 7.91 8.28 21.01
N CYS A 12 7.58 7.21 20.29
CA CYS A 12 8.24 6.79 19.06
C CYS A 12 7.40 7.09 17.81
N ILE A 13 6.24 7.74 17.95
CA ILE A 13 5.42 8.14 16.80
C ILE A 13 6.11 9.29 16.07
N ASN A 14 6.36 9.12 14.77
CA ASN A 14 7.11 10.06 13.92
C ASN A 14 6.31 11.31 13.48
N ALA A 15 5.34 11.77 14.27
CA ALA A 15 4.57 12.97 13.96
C ALA A 15 5.24 14.20 14.60
N THR A 16 5.97 14.98 13.79
CA THR A 16 6.66 16.19 14.24
C THR A 16 5.62 17.19 14.77
N TYR A 17 5.69 17.52 16.06
CA TYR A 17 4.80 18.44 16.79
C TYR A 17 3.41 17.92 17.15
N ASP A 18 3.26 16.61 17.37
CA ASP A 18 1.99 16.07 17.84
C ASP A 18 1.79 16.20 19.37
N GLY A 19 1.04 17.23 19.78
CA GLY A 19 0.63 17.49 21.15
C GLY A 19 -0.66 16.77 21.58
N ARG A 20 -1.01 15.60 21.02
CA ARG A 20 -2.30 14.90 21.23
C ARG A 20 -2.76 14.75 22.69
N HIS A 21 -1.84 14.60 23.63
CA HIS A 21 -2.15 14.54 25.07
C HIS A 21 -2.78 15.83 25.63
N GLY A 22 -2.61 16.97 24.98
CA GLY A 22 -3.23 18.24 25.34
C GLY A 22 -4.67 18.40 24.85
N LEU A 23 -5.17 17.46 24.05
CA LEU A 23 -6.48 17.53 23.39
C LEU A 23 -7.53 16.59 24.01
N CYS A 24 -7.16 15.83 25.03
CA CYS A 24 -8.03 14.86 25.70
C CYS A 24 -7.91 14.97 27.22
N THR A 25 -8.86 14.34 27.93
CA THR A 25 -8.77 14.19 29.38
C THR A 25 -7.70 13.16 29.77
N ASN A 26 -7.26 13.20 31.02
CA ASN A 26 -6.27 12.23 31.53
C ASN A 26 -6.76 10.77 31.45
N MET A 27 -8.08 10.55 31.57
CA MET A 27 -8.67 9.21 31.49
C MET A 27 -8.64 8.69 30.05
N GLU A 28 -9.11 9.50 29.11
CA GLU A 28 -9.05 9.18 27.67
C GLU A 28 -7.61 8.99 27.20
N PHE A 29 -6.68 9.81 27.67
CA PHE A 29 -5.27 9.66 27.34
C PHE A 29 -4.70 8.34 27.87
N ARG A 30 -5.07 7.95 29.09
CA ARG A 30 -4.61 6.69 29.70
C ARG A 30 -5.12 5.48 28.92
N GLU A 31 -6.41 5.43 28.64
CA GLU A 31 -7.03 4.34 27.86
C GLU A 31 -6.41 4.24 26.46
N TYR A 32 -6.14 5.40 25.85
CA TYR A 32 -5.45 5.46 24.56
C TYR A 32 -4.03 4.87 24.62
N ILE A 33 -3.22 5.23 25.62
CA ILE A 33 -1.86 4.70 25.77
C ILE A 33 -1.87 3.19 26.02
N GLU A 34 -2.77 2.70 26.87
CA GLU A 34 -2.93 1.27 27.16
C GLU A 34 -3.30 0.51 25.87
N GLY A 35 -4.30 0.99 25.12
CA GLY A 35 -4.70 0.39 23.85
C GLY A 35 -3.65 0.50 22.75
N LEU A 36 -2.81 1.54 22.78
CA LEU A 36 -1.70 1.72 21.83
C LEU A 36 -0.56 0.74 22.10
N ALA A 37 -0.23 0.51 23.38
CA ALA A 37 0.76 -0.49 23.79
C ALA A 37 0.33 -1.92 23.41
N GLU A 38 -0.92 -2.30 23.73
CA GLU A 38 -1.44 -3.63 23.38
C GLU A 38 -1.41 -3.91 21.87
N LYS A 39 -1.79 -2.91 21.07
CA LYS A 39 -1.76 -3.02 19.60
C LYS A 39 -0.33 -3.14 19.07
N TYR A 40 0.59 -2.35 19.61
CA TYR A 40 1.99 -2.38 19.23
C TYR A 40 2.60 -3.75 19.50
N ASP A 41 2.46 -4.28 20.73
CA ASP A 41 2.98 -5.60 21.12
C ASP A 41 2.38 -6.73 20.26
N ARG A 42 1.09 -6.64 19.94
CA ARG A 42 0.41 -7.60 19.06
C ARG A 42 0.98 -7.59 17.64
N LEU A 43 1.38 -6.43 17.11
CA LEU A 43 1.93 -6.32 15.75
C LEU A 43 3.41 -6.74 15.71
N ILE A 44 4.20 -6.36 16.71
CA ILE A 44 5.60 -6.82 16.85
C ILE A 44 5.66 -8.35 16.97
N SER A 45 4.81 -8.96 17.80
CA SER A 45 4.75 -10.43 17.94
C SER A 45 4.34 -11.16 16.66
N LYS A 46 3.73 -10.45 15.69
CA LYS A 46 3.40 -10.97 14.35
C LYS A 46 4.50 -10.73 13.32
N GLY A 47 5.66 -10.19 13.71
CA GLY A 47 6.82 -10.00 12.84
C GLY A 47 6.79 -8.72 12.00
N TYR A 48 5.85 -7.80 12.27
CA TYR A 48 5.89 -6.47 11.64
C TYR A 48 7.05 -5.66 12.22
N SER A 49 7.73 -4.89 11.37
CA SER A 49 8.80 -4.00 11.84
C SER A 49 8.21 -2.83 12.63
N GLU A 50 8.94 -2.37 13.64
CA GLU A 50 8.59 -1.20 14.43
C GLU A 50 8.35 0.03 13.54
N TYR A 51 9.19 0.24 12.53
CA TYR A 51 9.05 1.32 11.55
C TYR A 51 7.69 1.26 10.83
N THR A 52 7.26 0.09 10.35
CA THR A 52 5.96 -0.05 9.66
C THR A 52 4.78 0.23 10.59
N ILE A 53 4.87 -0.18 11.86
CA ILE A 53 3.82 0.02 12.85
C ILE A 53 3.67 1.51 13.20
N LEU A 54 4.78 2.18 13.53
CA LEU A 54 4.76 3.55 14.03
C LEU A 54 4.44 4.58 12.95
N ASN A 55 4.72 4.28 11.68
CA ASN A 55 4.33 5.11 10.54
C ASN A 55 2.93 4.77 9.99
N SER A 56 2.25 3.75 10.53
CA SER A 56 0.87 3.44 10.13
C SER A 56 -0.07 4.57 10.53
N ARG A 57 -1.10 4.82 9.73
CA ARG A 57 -2.08 5.88 9.98
C ARG A 57 -2.70 5.79 11.37
N GLU A 58 -2.91 4.57 11.86
CA GLU A 58 -3.53 4.30 13.16
C GLU A 58 -2.65 4.71 14.36
N PHE A 59 -1.33 4.78 14.16
CA PHE A 59 -0.37 5.26 15.16
C PHE A 59 -0.01 6.74 14.93
N SER A 60 0.19 7.14 13.67
CA SER A 60 0.63 8.49 13.32
C SER A 60 -0.48 9.54 13.39
N GLN A 61 -1.74 9.20 13.08
CA GLN A 61 -2.87 10.13 13.14
C GLN A 61 -3.22 10.50 14.59
N ASN A 62 -3.50 11.79 14.83
CA ASN A 62 -3.95 12.28 16.13
C ASN A 62 -5.45 11.96 16.33
N PRO A 63 -5.80 11.06 17.26
CA PRO A 63 -7.20 10.67 17.48
C PRO A 63 -8.03 11.75 18.18
N PHE A 64 -7.40 12.80 18.72
CA PHE A 64 -8.04 13.83 19.53
C PHE A 64 -8.14 15.19 18.81
N ASP A 65 -7.50 15.35 17.65
CA ASP A 65 -7.60 16.58 16.85
C ASP A 65 -8.94 16.64 16.10
N LYS A 66 -9.77 17.63 16.43
CA LYS A 66 -11.09 17.83 15.81
C LYS A 66 -11.02 18.54 14.46
N THR A 67 -9.87 19.13 14.09
CA THR A 67 -9.71 19.90 12.84
C THR A 67 -9.23 19.04 11.66
N GLU A 68 -8.26 18.15 11.86
CA GLU A 68 -7.92 17.12 10.86
C GLU A 68 -9.02 16.08 10.69
N ASN A 69 -9.70 15.71 11.78
CA ASN A 69 -10.81 14.77 11.72
C ASN A 69 -11.96 15.34 10.87
N ASN A 70 -12.32 16.63 10.92
CA ASN A 70 -13.49 17.11 10.16
C ASN A 70 -13.33 17.09 8.63
N VAL A 71 -12.16 17.38 8.05
CA VAL A 71 -12.01 17.44 6.57
C VAL A 71 -11.83 16.05 5.96
N MET A 72 -11.10 15.16 6.64
CA MET A 72 -10.93 13.76 6.22
C MET A 72 -12.11 12.88 6.64
N ASP A 73 -12.82 13.18 7.74
CA ASP A 73 -14.05 12.51 8.13
C ASP A 73 -15.23 13.00 7.29
N GLU A 74 -15.29 14.21 6.73
CA GLU A 74 -16.36 14.55 5.79
C GLU A 74 -16.22 13.76 4.47
N ILE A 75 -14.99 13.63 3.93
CA ILE A 75 -14.71 12.80 2.75
C ILE A 75 -14.81 11.29 3.08
N GLY A 76 -14.44 10.90 4.31
CA GLY A 76 -14.56 9.55 4.86
C GLY A 76 -15.99 9.14 5.21
N ASN A 77 -16.83 10.05 5.69
CA ASN A 77 -18.23 9.84 6.08
C ASN A 77 -19.15 9.87 4.87
N LEU A 78 -18.95 10.79 3.93
CA LEU A 78 -19.60 10.75 2.61
C LEU A 78 -19.19 9.53 1.78
N SER A 79 -18.06 8.88 2.07
CA SER A 79 -17.69 7.61 1.42
C SER A 79 -18.03 6.36 2.25
N SER A 80 -18.40 6.49 3.52
CA SER A 80 -18.76 5.36 4.38
C SER A 80 -20.27 5.20 4.57
N GLU A 81 -21.07 6.28 4.64
CA GLU A 81 -22.54 6.18 4.53
C GLU A 81 -22.98 5.61 3.17
N TYR A 82 -22.23 5.91 2.10
CA TYR A 82 -22.56 5.48 0.75
C TYR A 82 -22.07 4.05 0.43
N ARG A 83 -20.89 3.65 0.95
CA ARG A 83 -20.45 2.25 0.99
C ARG A 83 -21.39 1.39 1.83
N ASN A 84 -21.91 1.94 2.93
CA ASN A 84 -22.95 1.29 3.72
C ASN A 84 -24.24 1.06 2.91
N SER A 85 -24.55 1.81 1.84
CA SER A 85 -25.75 1.53 1.04
C SER A 85 -25.61 0.29 0.14
N ILE A 86 -24.43 0.06 -0.47
CA ILE A 86 -24.16 -1.13 -1.30
C ILE A 86 -23.96 -2.38 -0.42
N CYS A 87 -23.36 -2.22 0.76
CA CYS A 87 -23.04 -3.29 1.72
C CYS A 87 -23.99 -3.40 2.92
N SER A 88 -25.10 -2.65 2.96
CA SER A 88 -26.07 -2.72 4.08
C SER A 88 -26.71 -4.11 4.22
N LYS A 89 -26.74 -4.88 3.13
CA LYS A 89 -26.86 -6.33 3.17
C LYS A 89 -25.45 -6.92 3.19
N LYS A 90 -24.90 -7.10 4.39
CA LYS A 90 -23.51 -7.49 4.70
C LYS A 90 -22.90 -8.65 3.89
N ASP A 91 -23.71 -9.42 3.15
CA ASP A 91 -23.30 -10.67 2.48
C ASP A 91 -23.62 -10.73 0.97
N CYS A 92 -24.03 -9.63 0.33
CA CYS A 92 -24.37 -9.66 -1.11
C CYS A 92 -23.18 -10.07 -1.99
N TYR A 93 -21.98 -9.56 -1.70
CA TYR A 93 -20.78 -9.85 -2.49
C TYR A 93 -20.26 -11.28 -2.28
N LEU A 94 -20.57 -11.94 -1.15
CA LEU A 94 -20.21 -13.34 -0.91
C LEU A 94 -20.98 -14.31 -1.82
N ASN A 95 -22.10 -13.86 -2.40
CA ASN A 95 -22.92 -14.63 -3.32
C ASN A 95 -22.54 -14.39 -4.79
N TRP A 96 -21.66 -13.43 -5.08
CA TRP A 96 -21.23 -13.14 -6.44
C TRP A 96 -20.19 -14.15 -6.94
N CYS A 97 -20.23 -14.42 -8.23
CA CYS A 97 -19.32 -15.33 -8.90
C CYS A 97 -18.69 -14.64 -10.11
N PHE A 98 -17.38 -14.44 -10.05
CA PHE A 98 -16.57 -13.77 -11.06
C PHE A 98 -15.99 -14.74 -12.09
N LYS A 99 -16.36 -16.02 -12.06
CA LYS A 99 -15.75 -17.04 -12.94
C LYS A 99 -15.91 -16.72 -14.42
N ASP A 100 -17.01 -16.09 -14.80
CA ASP A 100 -17.29 -15.67 -16.18
C ASP A 100 -16.38 -14.54 -16.67
N VAL A 101 -15.73 -13.81 -15.75
CA VAL A 101 -14.82 -12.70 -16.07
C VAL A 101 -13.34 -13.06 -15.88
N PHE A 102 -13.03 -14.32 -15.56
CA PHE A 102 -11.65 -14.78 -15.43
C PHE A 102 -10.90 -14.67 -16.74
N VAL A 103 -9.65 -14.25 -16.65
CA VAL A 103 -8.74 -14.12 -17.78
C VAL A 103 -7.95 -15.42 -17.92
N GLU A 104 -7.58 -15.78 -19.15
CA GLU A 104 -6.65 -16.87 -19.36
C GLU A 104 -5.30 -16.55 -18.70
N HIS A 105 -4.73 -17.54 -18.01
CA HIS A 105 -3.48 -17.33 -17.28
C HIS A 105 -2.30 -17.20 -18.25
N SER A 106 -1.62 -16.05 -18.19
CA SER A 106 -0.26 -15.94 -18.70
C SER A 106 0.69 -16.84 -17.87
N ALA A 107 1.77 -17.31 -18.49
CA ALA A 107 2.75 -18.14 -17.82
C ALA A 107 3.32 -17.44 -16.58
N ALA A 108 3.51 -18.21 -15.49
CA ALA A 108 4.02 -17.67 -14.24
C ALA A 108 5.39 -17.00 -14.42
N LYS A 109 5.52 -15.78 -13.87
CA LYS A 109 6.75 -14.98 -13.84
C LYS A 109 7.26 -14.86 -12.40
N ASN A 110 8.18 -13.91 -12.17
CA ASN A 110 8.76 -13.60 -10.86
C ASN A 110 7.75 -12.97 -9.87
N ILE A 111 6.54 -12.64 -10.31
CA ILE A 111 5.48 -12.02 -9.51
C ILE A 111 4.13 -12.64 -9.84
N ALA A 112 3.25 -12.71 -8.83
CA ALA A 112 1.84 -13.04 -9.01
C ALA A 112 0.96 -12.05 -8.26
N PHE A 113 -0.03 -11.51 -8.96
CA PHE A 113 -1.00 -10.54 -8.45
C PHE A 113 -2.27 -11.25 -7.97
N TYR A 114 -2.85 -10.74 -6.89
CA TYR A 114 -4.11 -11.20 -6.32
C TYR A 114 -4.98 -10.02 -5.89
N PHE A 115 -6.27 -10.30 -5.68
CA PHE A 115 -7.29 -9.28 -5.50
C PHE A 115 -7.91 -9.40 -4.11
N GLN A 116 -7.68 -8.39 -3.28
CA GLN A 116 -8.22 -8.31 -1.93
C GLN A 116 -9.38 -7.31 -1.91
N LEU A 117 -10.58 -7.73 -1.49
CA LEU A 117 -11.72 -6.82 -1.41
C LEU A 117 -11.48 -5.80 -0.28
N GLN A 118 -11.66 -4.52 -0.57
CA GLN A 118 -11.61 -3.47 0.45
C GLN A 118 -12.95 -3.35 1.16
N GLU A 119 -13.04 -3.85 2.39
CA GLU A 119 -14.20 -3.55 3.23
C GLU A 119 -14.09 -2.11 3.75
N ASN A 120 -15.10 -1.29 3.41
CA ASN A 120 -15.43 -0.05 4.12
C ASN A 120 -14.46 1.13 4.10
N GLY A 121 -13.48 1.27 3.19
CA GLY A 121 -12.71 2.54 3.07
C GLY A 121 -11.92 2.99 4.32
N ARG A 122 -12.09 2.30 5.44
CA ARG A 122 -11.21 2.21 6.59
C ARG A 122 -10.28 1.08 6.23
N SER A 123 -8.99 1.33 6.35
CA SER A 123 -7.98 0.30 6.20
C SER A 123 -8.46 -0.92 7.03
N SER A 124 -8.70 -2.05 6.36
CA SER A 124 -9.26 -3.25 6.99
C SER A 124 -8.21 -3.95 7.86
N PHE A 125 -7.13 -3.27 8.24
CA PHE A 125 -6.03 -3.84 9.00
C PHE A 125 -6.46 -4.37 10.38
N LEU A 126 -7.60 -3.91 10.92
CA LEU A 126 -7.90 -4.08 12.35
C LEU A 126 -9.20 -4.81 12.73
N PHE A 127 -10.10 -5.14 11.79
CA PHE A 127 -11.36 -5.82 12.16
C PHE A 127 -11.24 -7.35 12.24
N ASP A 128 -10.26 -7.93 11.55
CA ASP A 128 -9.85 -9.33 11.70
C ASP A 128 -8.46 -9.50 11.05
N PRO A 129 -7.36 -9.26 11.78
CA PRO A 129 -6.01 -9.29 11.20
C PRO A 129 -5.64 -10.67 10.63
N ASP A 130 -6.36 -11.72 11.01
CA ASP A 130 -6.06 -13.10 10.66
C ASP A 130 -6.85 -13.58 9.44
N LYS A 131 -7.85 -12.82 8.96
CA LYS A 131 -8.61 -13.19 7.76
C LYS A 131 -9.06 -11.99 6.94
N ARG A 132 -8.69 -12.00 5.65
CA ARG A 132 -9.07 -10.98 4.67
C ARG A 132 -9.95 -11.57 3.58
N LEU A 133 -10.70 -10.72 2.88
CA LEU A 133 -11.54 -11.14 1.76
C LEU A 133 -10.73 -11.17 0.47
N TYR A 134 -10.65 -12.35 -0.15
CA TYR A 134 -9.92 -12.57 -1.39
C TYR A 134 -10.83 -13.13 -2.47
N LEU A 135 -10.56 -12.75 -3.71
CA LEU A 135 -11.11 -13.45 -4.86
C LEU A 135 -10.40 -14.80 -5.04
N CYS A 136 -11.18 -15.88 -5.08
CA CYS A 136 -10.69 -17.25 -5.11
C CYS A 136 -10.85 -17.90 -6.48
N THR A 137 -10.12 -19.00 -6.73
CA THR A 137 -10.10 -19.74 -8.00
C THR A 137 -11.45 -20.32 -8.43
N ASP A 138 -12.40 -20.47 -7.50
CA ASP A 138 -13.77 -20.86 -7.79
C ASP A 138 -14.67 -19.70 -8.25
N GLY A 139 -14.12 -18.49 -8.35
CA GLY A 139 -14.82 -17.27 -8.73
C GLY A 139 -15.50 -16.55 -7.58
N ARG A 140 -15.43 -17.05 -6.34
CA ARG A 140 -16.12 -16.45 -5.18
C ARG A 140 -15.17 -15.60 -4.35
N ILE A 141 -15.75 -14.67 -3.60
CA ILE A 141 -15.02 -13.92 -2.56
C ILE A 141 -15.12 -14.71 -1.26
N LYS A 142 -13.98 -15.05 -0.65
CA LYS A 142 -13.93 -15.79 0.62
C LYS A 142 -13.07 -15.06 1.64
N LYS A 143 -13.42 -15.22 2.91
CA LYS A 143 -12.62 -14.74 4.03
C LYS A 143 -11.57 -15.80 4.38
N LEU A 144 -10.32 -15.57 3.98
CA LEU A 144 -9.20 -16.51 4.13
C LEU A 144 -8.14 -15.94 5.06
N GLY A 145 -7.46 -16.81 5.81
CA GLY A 145 -6.22 -16.48 6.51
C GLY A 145 -4.98 -16.91 5.72
N ASP A 146 -3.81 -16.69 6.31
CA ASP A 146 -2.50 -16.88 5.65
C ASP A 146 -2.20 -18.34 5.27
N SER A 147 -2.95 -19.32 5.78
CA SER A 147 -2.80 -20.74 5.47
C SER A 147 -3.49 -21.20 4.18
N ASN A 148 -4.37 -20.39 3.60
CA ASN A 148 -5.25 -20.78 2.49
C ASN A 148 -4.88 -20.12 1.14
N LEU A 149 -3.60 -19.81 0.94
CA LEU A 149 -3.12 -19.08 -0.25
C LEU A 149 -3.37 -19.82 -1.57
N GLU A 150 -3.49 -21.16 -1.56
CA GLU A 150 -3.77 -21.96 -2.76
C GLU A 150 -5.18 -21.74 -3.32
N GLU A 151 -6.12 -21.28 -2.50
CA GLU A 151 -7.48 -20.97 -2.95
C GLU A 151 -7.57 -19.63 -3.70
N ILE A 152 -6.56 -18.77 -3.55
CA ILE A 152 -6.56 -17.41 -4.11
C ILE A 152 -6.36 -17.45 -5.63
N TYR A 153 -7.18 -16.66 -6.34
CA TYR A 153 -7.02 -16.47 -7.77
C TYR A 153 -5.84 -15.53 -8.05
N TYR A 154 -4.89 -16.00 -8.87
CA TYR A 154 -3.69 -15.26 -9.24
C TYR A 154 -3.65 -14.91 -10.72
N VAL A 155 -3.06 -13.76 -11.02
CA VAL A 155 -2.71 -13.31 -12.37
C VAL A 155 -1.21 -13.01 -12.40
N TYR A 156 -0.50 -13.44 -13.45
CA TYR A 156 0.98 -13.45 -13.48
C TYR A 156 1.60 -12.31 -14.30
N ASN A 157 0.80 -11.30 -14.63
CA ASN A 157 1.20 -10.15 -15.41
C ASN A 157 0.53 -8.88 -14.86
N ARG A 158 1.29 -7.79 -14.75
CA ARG A 158 0.83 -6.49 -14.26
C ARG A 158 -0.32 -5.92 -15.11
N MET A 159 -0.22 -6.01 -16.44
CA MET A 159 -1.23 -5.53 -17.37
C MET A 159 -2.52 -6.34 -17.24
N ASP A 160 -2.40 -7.67 -17.18
CA ASP A 160 -3.54 -8.56 -16.98
C ASP A 160 -4.22 -8.28 -15.63
N ALA A 161 -3.44 -8.02 -14.58
CA ALA A 161 -3.97 -7.68 -13.26
C ALA A 161 -4.74 -6.36 -13.28
N ARG A 162 -4.23 -5.32 -13.95
CA ARG A 162 -4.91 -4.04 -14.14
C ARG A 162 -6.21 -4.21 -14.94
N LEU A 163 -6.15 -4.93 -16.06
CA LEU A 163 -7.31 -5.18 -16.90
C LEU A 163 -8.39 -5.95 -16.14
N PHE A 164 -8.01 -7.04 -15.47
CA PHE A 164 -8.93 -7.86 -14.70
C PHE A 164 -9.55 -7.09 -13.53
N ASN A 165 -8.81 -6.18 -12.89
CA ASN A 165 -9.37 -5.31 -11.85
C ASN A 165 -10.47 -4.39 -12.40
N ASN A 166 -10.27 -3.83 -13.60
CA ASN A 166 -11.30 -3.01 -14.27
C ASN A 166 -12.54 -3.84 -14.60
N VAL A 167 -12.35 -5.05 -15.15
CA VAL A 167 -13.47 -5.96 -15.47
C VAL A 167 -14.24 -6.35 -14.20
N CYS A 168 -13.54 -6.64 -13.09
CA CYS A 168 -14.16 -6.89 -11.80
C CYS A 168 -14.95 -5.68 -11.30
N SER A 169 -14.41 -4.47 -11.44
CA SER A 169 -15.11 -3.24 -11.05
C SER A 169 -16.37 -3.01 -11.88
N ASP A 170 -16.32 -3.25 -13.19
CA ASP A 170 -17.49 -3.13 -14.07
C ASP A 170 -18.55 -4.20 -13.75
N TYR A 171 -18.11 -5.43 -13.46
CA TYR A 171 -18.99 -6.51 -13.01
C TYR A 171 -19.72 -6.13 -11.71
N ILE A 172 -18.99 -5.62 -10.71
CA ILE A 172 -19.58 -5.18 -9.44
C ILE A 172 -20.54 -4.01 -9.67
N ALA A 173 -20.15 -3.04 -10.49
CA ALA A 173 -21.01 -1.91 -10.85
C ALA A 173 -22.34 -2.39 -11.45
N GLN A 174 -22.30 -3.33 -12.40
CA GLN A 174 -23.49 -3.91 -13.00
C GLN A 174 -24.35 -4.65 -11.97
N LYS A 175 -23.75 -5.44 -11.09
CA LYS A 175 -24.46 -6.12 -9.99
C LYS A 175 -25.10 -5.12 -9.03
N CYS A 176 -24.45 -3.98 -8.77
CA CYS A 176 -25.01 -2.91 -7.96
C CYS A 176 -26.24 -2.27 -8.62
N ILE A 177 -26.21 -2.02 -9.92
CA ILE A 177 -27.36 -1.47 -10.67
C ILE A 177 -28.54 -2.45 -10.62
N GLU A 178 -28.30 -3.75 -10.81
CA GLU A 178 -29.32 -4.81 -10.77
C GLU A 178 -30.08 -4.87 -9.44
N ILE A 179 -29.40 -4.57 -8.32
CA ILE A 179 -30.01 -4.54 -6.98
C ILE A 179 -30.60 -3.17 -6.61
N GLY A 180 -30.65 -2.22 -7.55
CA GLY A 180 -31.25 -0.90 -7.37
C GLY A 180 -30.32 0.14 -6.74
N CYS A 181 -29.00 -0.06 -6.79
CA CYS A 181 -28.05 0.95 -6.32
C CYS A 181 -28.01 2.15 -7.29
N PRO A 182 -28.14 3.39 -6.80
CA PRO A 182 -27.98 4.58 -7.62
C PRO A 182 -26.58 4.63 -8.26
N ALA A 183 -26.50 5.01 -9.53
CA ALA A 183 -25.23 5.12 -10.26
C ALA A 183 -24.23 6.07 -9.58
N SER A 184 -24.72 7.10 -8.88
CA SER A 184 -23.91 8.03 -8.07
C SER A 184 -23.16 7.36 -6.92
N ASN A 185 -23.58 6.17 -6.50
CA ASN A 185 -23.05 5.47 -5.33
C ASN A 185 -22.07 4.34 -5.73
N ILE A 186 -21.94 4.07 -7.03
CA ILE A 186 -21.03 3.04 -7.55
C ILE A 186 -19.59 3.58 -7.51
N ILE A 187 -18.72 2.87 -6.78
CA ILE A 187 -17.30 3.19 -6.67
C ILE A 187 -16.55 2.35 -7.71
N ARG A 188 -15.40 2.81 -8.22
CA ARG A 188 -14.61 2.07 -9.23
C ARG A 188 -13.46 1.22 -8.69
N TYR A 189 -13.26 1.22 -7.37
CA TYR A 189 -12.11 0.59 -6.71
C TYR A 189 -12.57 -0.32 -5.56
N TYR A 190 -13.15 -1.47 -5.92
CA TYR A 190 -13.60 -2.47 -4.93
C TYR A 190 -12.47 -3.38 -4.46
N PHE A 191 -11.58 -3.77 -5.37
CA PHE A 191 -10.42 -4.59 -5.07
C PHE A 191 -9.15 -3.75 -4.95
N SER A 192 -8.38 -4.06 -3.92
CA SER A 192 -6.95 -3.79 -3.84
C SER A 192 -6.20 -4.86 -4.62
N ILE A 193 -5.42 -4.46 -5.62
CA ILE A 193 -4.42 -5.34 -6.22
C ILE A 193 -3.25 -5.44 -5.24
N ARG A 194 -2.83 -6.68 -4.97
CA ARG A 194 -1.66 -7.01 -4.18
C ARG A 194 -0.83 -8.04 -4.95
N PHE A 195 0.38 -8.31 -4.51
CA PHE A 195 1.23 -9.29 -5.17
C PHE A 195 2.10 -10.07 -4.21
N ARG A 196 2.56 -11.23 -4.69
CA ARG A 196 3.58 -12.05 -4.04
C ARG A 196 4.77 -12.22 -4.98
N ARG A 197 5.97 -12.23 -4.39
CA ARG A 197 7.20 -12.64 -5.08
C ARG A 197 7.18 -14.15 -5.30
N LEU A 198 7.50 -14.59 -6.52
CA LEU A 198 7.58 -16.01 -6.88
C LEU A 198 8.98 -16.47 -7.25
N GLY A 199 9.79 -15.56 -7.79
CA GLY A 199 11.10 -15.89 -8.32
C GLY A 199 12.20 -14.94 -7.86
N LYS A 200 13.37 -15.14 -8.45
CA LYS A 200 14.53 -14.29 -8.24
C LYS A 200 14.57 -13.19 -9.30
N PRO A 201 14.89 -11.95 -8.92
CA PRO A 201 15.14 -10.90 -9.90
C PRO A 201 16.31 -11.27 -10.81
N THR A 202 16.31 -10.71 -12.03
CA THR A 202 17.33 -11.00 -13.05
C THR A 202 18.31 -9.85 -13.23
N TYR A 203 18.01 -8.68 -12.67
CA TYR A 203 18.80 -7.48 -12.81
C TYR A 203 18.83 -6.69 -11.50
N LEU A 204 19.96 -6.04 -11.20
CA LEU A 204 20.06 -5.04 -10.14
C LEU A 204 20.30 -3.70 -10.83
N PHE A 205 19.36 -2.76 -10.67
CA PHE A 205 19.52 -1.42 -11.22
C PHE A 205 20.78 -0.74 -10.68
N SER A 206 21.42 0.02 -11.56
CA SER A 206 22.58 0.84 -11.26
C SER A 206 22.19 2.29 -11.03
N LYS A 207 23.10 3.07 -10.44
CA LYS A 207 22.95 4.52 -10.33
C LYS A 207 22.79 5.20 -11.69
N SER A 208 23.51 4.72 -12.71
CA SER A 208 23.39 5.24 -14.09
C SER A 208 22.03 4.98 -14.70
N ASP A 209 21.38 3.85 -14.39
CA ASP A 209 20.01 3.58 -14.87
C ASP A 209 19.05 4.63 -14.30
N ILE A 210 19.15 4.93 -13.00
CA ILE A 210 18.32 5.96 -12.36
C ILE A 210 18.64 7.34 -12.91
N GLU A 211 19.91 7.68 -13.10
CA GLU A 211 20.31 8.96 -13.68
C GLU A 211 19.69 9.16 -15.06
N GLU A 212 19.80 8.17 -15.96
CA GLU A 212 19.23 8.23 -17.30
C GLU A 212 17.70 8.43 -17.25
N LEU A 213 17.03 7.66 -16.39
CA LEU A 213 15.59 7.79 -16.16
C LEU A 213 15.20 9.18 -15.67
N MET A 214 15.93 9.74 -14.70
CA MET A 214 15.68 11.08 -14.18
C MET A 214 15.94 12.16 -15.23
N ARG A 215 16.99 12.07 -16.04
CA ARG A 215 17.28 13.05 -17.11
C ARG A 215 16.20 13.04 -18.20
N ASN A 216 15.68 11.87 -18.52
CA ASN A 216 14.72 11.66 -19.61
C ASN A 216 13.26 11.90 -19.21
N ALA A 217 12.95 11.96 -17.91
CA ALA A 217 11.60 12.22 -17.43
C ALA A 217 11.12 13.65 -17.76
N ASP A 218 9.81 13.79 -17.99
CA ASP A 218 9.19 15.08 -18.29
C ASP A 218 8.75 15.77 -17.00
N ASP A 219 9.49 16.79 -16.57
CA ASP A 219 9.19 17.55 -15.35
C ASP A 219 7.88 18.37 -15.44
N ARG A 220 7.24 18.44 -16.61
CA ARG A 220 5.89 19.02 -16.72
C ARG A 220 4.80 18.11 -16.16
N GLU A 221 5.13 16.84 -15.95
CA GLU A 221 4.24 15.82 -15.40
C GLU A 221 4.69 15.40 -14.00
N THR A 222 3.79 14.78 -13.24
CA THR A 222 4.17 14.13 -11.97
C THR A 222 4.82 12.78 -12.28
N ASN A 223 6.03 12.55 -11.78
CA ASN A 223 6.83 11.37 -12.08
C ASN A 223 7.02 10.52 -10.81
N ILE A 224 6.96 9.20 -10.95
CA ILE A 224 7.21 8.25 -9.85
C ILE A 224 8.28 7.28 -10.31
N LEU A 225 9.38 7.21 -9.56
CA LEU A 225 10.38 6.16 -9.72
C LEU A 225 9.91 4.87 -9.04
N VAL A 226 9.93 3.78 -9.79
CA VAL A 226 9.52 2.45 -9.34
C VAL A 226 10.54 1.39 -9.75
N VAL A 227 10.59 0.29 -9.01
CA VAL A 227 11.39 -0.91 -9.36
C VAL A 227 10.45 -2.07 -9.63
N ASP A 228 10.62 -2.75 -10.76
CA ASP A 228 9.81 -3.91 -11.13
C ASP A 228 10.27 -5.22 -10.51
N GLU A 229 9.51 -6.29 -10.72
CA GLU A 229 9.75 -7.62 -10.14
C GLU A 229 11.07 -8.28 -10.57
N ASN A 230 11.71 -7.75 -11.62
CA ASN A 230 12.98 -8.25 -12.14
C ASN A 230 14.16 -7.37 -11.70
N GLY A 231 13.89 -6.29 -10.97
CA GLY A 231 14.87 -5.34 -10.46
C GLY A 231 15.23 -4.23 -11.45
N HIS A 232 14.40 -3.97 -12.46
CA HIS A 232 14.59 -2.80 -13.34
C HIS A 232 13.88 -1.57 -12.78
N ALA A 233 14.61 -0.47 -12.66
CA ALA A 233 14.06 0.84 -12.36
C ALA A 233 13.28 1.42 -13.56
N LYS A 234 12.20 2.17 -13.30
CA LYS A 234 11.35 2.81 -14.31
C LYS A 234 10.74 4.11 -13.77
N ILE A 235 10.43 5.04 -14.66
CA ILE A 235 9.56 6.19 -14.36
C ILE A 235 8.15 5.89 -14.88
N ILE A 236 7.16 6.08 -14.02
CA ILE A 236 5.74 6.06 -14.39
C ILE A 236 5.09 7.39 -14.05
N GLN A 237 4.05 7.76 -14.81
CA GLN A 237 3.27 8.98 -14.61
C GLN A 237 1.82 8.68 -14.17
N ASP A 238 1.33 7.46 -14.43
CA ASP A 238 0.02 7.02 -13.92
C ASP A 238 0.13 6.68 -12.43
N ILE A 239 -0.41 7.56 -11.59
CA ILE A 239 -0.42 7.43 -10.13
C ILE A 239 -1.15 6.14 -9.69
N GLY A 240 -2.10 5.64 -10.48
CA GLY A 240 -2.82 4.41 -10.18
C GLY A 240 -1.93 3.16 -10.25
N ASP A 241 -0.97 3.15 -11.17
CA ASP A 241 -0.10 2.00 -11.43
C ASP A 241 0.99 1.81 -10.37
N ARG A 242 1.25 2.83 -9.55
CA ARG A 242 2.31 2.80 -8.52
C ARG A 242 2.18 1.64 -7.53
N PHE A 243 0.97 1.16 -7.29
CA PHE A 243 0.70 0.05 -6.36
C PHE A 243 0.96 -1.33 -6.97
N LEU A 244 1.35 -1.39 -8.24
CA LEU A 244 1.66 -2.63 -8.97
C LEU A 244 3.16 -2.93 -9.04
N TYR A 245 3.98 -2.12 -8.39
CA TYR A 245 5.43 -2.25 -8.38
C TYR A 245 5.94 -2.63 -6.98
N PRO A 246 6.89 -3.58 -6.88
CA PRO A 246 7.58 -3.93 -5.64
C PRO A 246 8.06 -2.74 -4.81
N VAL A 247 8.71 -1.77 -5.44
CA VAL A 247 9.25 -0.58 -4.78
C VAL A 247 8.76 0.65 -5.53
N ARG A 248 8.35 1.67 -4.79
CA ARG A 248 7.98 2.98 -5.33
C ARG A 248 8.50 4.08 -4.41
N ASN A 249 8.96 5.15 -5.01
CA ASN A 249 9.35 6.35 -4.29
C ASN A 249 8.17 7.32 -4.13
N GLU A 250 8.38 8.35 -3.31
CA GLU A 250 7.61 9.57 -3.36
C GLU A 250 7.55 10.13 -4.79
N ALA A 251 6.39 10.71 -5.15
CA ALA A 251 6.18 11.30 -6.46
C ALA A 251 6.91 12.65 -6.58
N TRP A 252 7.72 12.80 -7.62
CA TRP A 252 8.24 14.10 -8.03
C TRP A 252 7.13 14.88 -8.74
N GLN A 253 6.57 15.85 -8.02
CA GLN A 253 5.52 16.74 -8.53
C GLN A 253 6.00 17.53 -9.76
N ALA A 254 5.08 17.85 -10.66
CA ALA A 254 5.39 18.65 -11.83
C ALA A 254 6.02 20.02 -11.46
N GLY A 255 7.09 20.39 -12.16
CA GLY A 255 7.72 21.71 -12.11
C GLY A 255 8.64 21.95 -10.92
N ASN A 256 8.93 20.93 -10.09
CA ASN A 256 9.89 21.08 -9.00
C ASN A 256 11.35 20.89 -9.44
N ASN A 257 11.59 20.53 -10.70
CA ASN A 257 12.91 20.37 -11.30
C ASN A 257 13.78 19.30 -10.61
N TYR A 258 13.17 18.29 -9.96
CA TYR A 258 13.90 17.08 -9.52
C TYR A 258 14.33 16.21 -10.70
N VAL A 259 13.62 16.31 -11.83
CA VAL A 259 13.88 15.52 -13.03
C VAL A 259 13.90 16.36 -14.31
N GLY A 260 14.24 15.72 -15.42
CA GLY A 260 14.29 16.31 -16.75
C GLY A 260 15.64 16.89 -17.13
N LYS A 261 15.80 17.21 -18.42
CA LYS A 261 17.06 17.67 -19.03
C LYS A 261 17.68 18.92 -18.39
N TYR A 262 16.90 19.72 -17.67
CA TYR A 262 17.34 20.95 -17.00
C TYR A 262 17.57 20.77 -15.50
N SER A 263 17.22 19.60 -14.95
CA SER A 263 17.50 19.31 -13.55
C SER A 263 18.99 19.15 -13.32
N ARG A 264 19.41 19.59 -12.14
CA ARG A 264 20.77 19.36 -11.64
C ARG A 264 20.94 17.96 -11.04
N LEU A 265 19.84 17.19 -10.92
CA LEU A 265 19.80 15.87 -10.28
C LEU A 265 20.43 15.86 -8.88
N SER A 266 20.19 16.92 -8.10
CA SER A 266 20.80 17.08 -6.78
C SER A 266 20.42 15.99 -5.77
N THR A 267 19.34 15.25 -6.04
CA THR A 267 18.83 14.16 -5.20
C THR A 267 19.19 12.77 -5.72
N LEU A 268 19.95 12.64 -6.82
CA LEU A 268 20.25 11.35 -7.46
C LEU A 268 20.86 10.33 -6.49
N ASP A 269 21.82 10.77 -5.68
CA ASP A 269 22.55 9.91 -4.75
C ASP A 269 21.64 9.37 -3.64
N ASP A 270 20.82 10.25 -3.06
CA ASP A 270 19.86 9.90 -2.02
C ASP A 270 18.76 8.98 -2.58
N VAL A 271 18.24 9.30 -3.77
CA VAL A 271 17.23 8.50 -4.46
C VAL A 271 17.74 7.11 -4.77
N TYR A 272 18.97 6.98 -5.29
CA TYR A 272 19.56 5.68 -5.59
C TYR A 272 19.74 4.83 -4.34
N THR A 273 20.31 5.41 -3.29
CA THR A 273 20.54 4.70 -2.02
C THR A 273 19.22 4.27 -1.39
N SER A 274 18.21 5.14 -1.40
CA SER A 274 16.87 4.84 -0.87
C SER A 274 16.17 3.74 -1.70
N CYS A 275 16.36 3.74 -3.03
CA CYS A 275 15.86 2.66 -3.89
C CYS A 275 16.50 1.31 -3.55
N LEU A 276 17.82 1.27 -3.31
CA LEU A 276 18.51 0.04 -2.92
C LEU A 276 17.99 -0.48 -1.59
N GLU A 277 17.77 0.39 -0.61
CA GLU A 277 17.19 0.01 0.69
C GLU A 277 15.78 -0.57 0.53
N GLY A 278 14.90 0.11 -0.21
CA GLY A 278 13.57 -0.41 -0.51
C GLY A 278 13.60 -1.73 -1.27
N TRP A 279 14.56 -1.90 -2.17
CA TRP A 279 14.74 -3.15 -2.90
C TRP A 279 15.19 -4.29 -1.98
N LEU A 280 16.16 -4.05 -1.09
CA LEU A 280 16.60 -5.02 -0.08
C LEU A 280 15.44 -5.46 0.83
N LEU A 281 14.62 -4.52 1.30
CA LEU A 281 13.44 -4.80 2.11
C LEU A 281 12.41 -5.65 1.35
N TYR A 282 12.14 -5.33 0.08
CA TYR A 282 11.27 -6.14 -0.77
C TYR A 282 11.81 -7.56 -0.96
N LEU A 283 13.11 -7.73 -1.20
CA LEU A 283 13.71 -9.04 -1.43
C LEU A 283 13.63 -9.94 -0.19
N GLY A 284 13.83 -9.36 1.00
CA GLY A 284 13.75 -10.06 2.28
C GLY A 284 12.31 -10.41 2.70
N THR A 285 11.35 -9.52 2.46
CA THR A 285 9.97 -9.67 2.96
C THR A 285 8.98 -10.20 1.92
N GLY A 286 9.27 -9.99 0.64
CA GLY A 286 8.34 -10.19 -0.48
C GLY A 286 7.18 -9.19 -0.53
N GLN A 287 7.16 -8.17 0.32
CA GLN A 287 6.08 -7.18 0.46
C GLN A 287 6.39 -5.87 -0.25
N GLU A 288 5.37 -5.17 -0.76
CA GLU A 288 5.55 -3.86 -1.39
C GLU A 288 6.21 -2.82 -0.45
N GLN A 289 7.09 -1.97 -1.00
CA GLN A 289 7.82 -0.94 -0.26
C GLN A 289 7.49 0.46 -0.80
N TYR A 290 7.15 1.37 0.11
CA TYR A 290 7.09 2.80 -0.15
C TYR A 290 8.33 3.44 0.45
N ILE A 291 9.04 4.20 -0.36
CA ILE A 291 10.28 4.84 0.04
C ILE A 291 10.10 6.35 0.00
N ASP A 292 10.30 6.95 1.16
CA ASP A 292 10.52 8.39 1.33
C ASP A 292 12.03 8.62 1.43
N ILE A 293 12.54 9.75 0.95
CA ILE A 293 13.97 9.98 0.73
C ILE A 293 14.69 10.18 2.07
N TYR A 294 15.10 9.09 2.72
CA TYR A 294 15.88 9.09 3.97
C TYR A 294 16.70 7.80 4.12
N ALA A 295 17.68 7.55 3.23
CA ALA A 295 18.57 6.40 3.41
C ALA A 295 19.69 6.71 4.43
N GLU A 296 19.80 5.88 5.47
CA GLU A 296 20.89 5.97 6.46
C GLU A 296 22.06 5.02 6.15
N ALA A 297 21.83 4.02 5.29
CA ALA A 297 22.80 2.96 4.98
C ALA A 297 23.76 3.32 3.84
N ARG A 298 24.97 2.75 3.88
CA ARG A 298 25.97 2.96 2.82
C ARG A 298 25.67 2.10 1.60
N GLU A 299 25.82 2.70 0.42
CA GLU A 299 25.60 2.08 -0.90
C GLU A 299 26.26 0.69 -1.04
N GLU A 300 27.56 0.59 -0.72
CA GLU A 300 28.32 -0.67 -0.84
C GLU A 300 27.77 -1.80 0.04
N GLU A 301 27.26 -1.45 1.23
CA GLU A 301 26.69 -2.42 2.17
C GLU A 301 25.33 -2.91 1.69
N LEU A 302 24.51 -2.01 1.11
CA LEU A 302 23.23 -2.35 0.51
C LEU A 302 23.42 -3.28 -0.68
N ILE A 303 24.32 -2.95 -1.61
CA ILE A 303 24.59 -3.78 -2.79
C ILE A 303 25.01 -5.19 -2.36
N LYS A 304 25.98 -5.30 -1.43
CA LYS A 304 26.45 -6.59 -0.93
C LYS A 304 25.34 -7.41 -0.27
N ALA A 305 24.43 -6.77 0.46
CA ALA A 305 23.28 -7.45 1.06
C ALA A 305 22.26 -7.92 0.01
N ILE A 306 22.05 -7.13 -1.04
CA ILE A 306 21.14 -7.44 -2.15
C ILE A 306 21.66 -8.63 -2.97
N GLU A 307 22.97 -8.71 -3.23
CA GLU A 307 23.58 -9.81 -4.00
C GLU A 307 23.24 -11.21 -3.46
N ALA A 308 22.97 -11.35 -2.15
CA ALA A 308 22.58 -12.62 -1.55
C ALA A 308 21.21 -13.16 -2.03
N TYR A 309 20.40 -12.34 -2.68
CA TYR A 309 19.06 -12.70 -3.18
C TYR A 309 19.02 -13.07 -4.67
N TYR A 310 20.11 -12.81 -5.40
CA TYR A 310 20.27 -13.18 -6.81
C TYR A 310 20.83 -14.61 -6.91
#